data_AF-A0A523TVD0-F1
#
_entry.id   AF-A0A523TVD0-F1
#
_cell.length_a   1.000
_cell.length_b   1.000
_cell.length_c   1.000
_cell.angle_alpha   90.00
_cell.angle_beta   90.00
_cell.angle_gamma   90.00
#
_symmetry.space_group_name_H-M   'P 1'
#
loop_
_entity.id
_entity.type
_entity.pdbx_description
1 polymer ?
#
loop_
_entity_poly.entity_id
_entity_poly.type
_entity_poly.pdbx_seq_one_letter_code
_entity_poly.pdbx_strand_id
1 'polypeptide(L)'
;MFTAQDMFNHINKLRGEYTSHGPYDGYPWKGQNADSMTWSITMTADSGLTGEAQAEAERVRDGGDPAGERFGYQNGGGEPFWATGIDTPKYMITGWSTDQLDGNLYGRWHTKANGTFRLGCAYQSGSGQYNKKHLLGVGKADVQDKNEIWWVLIFGE
;
A
#
# COMPACT_ATOMS: atom_id res chain seq x y z
N MET A 1 13.79 -10.04 -10.82
CA MET A 1 12.90 -10.10 -9.65
C MET A 1 13.11 -8.83 -8.85
N PHE A 2 12.04 -8.10 -8.56
CA PHE A 2 12.10 -6.82 -7.84
C PHE A 2 12.31 -7.02 -6.34
N THR A 3 12.90 -6.02 -5.70
CA THR A 3 13.22 -5.98 -4.26
C THR A 3 12.20 -5.14 -3.49
N ALA A 4 12.23 -5.23 -2.15
CA ALA A 4 11.49 -4.31 -1.28
C ALA A 4 11.88 -2.84 -1.52
N GLN A 5 13.14 -2.57 -1.83
CA GLN A 5 13.61 -1.22 -2.18
C GLN A 5 12.99 -0.72 -3.50
N ASP A 6 12.83 -1.60 -4.49
CA ASP A 6 12.18 -1.23 -5.75
C ASP A 6 10.72 -0.87 -5.53
N MET A 7 10.00 -1.64 -4.70
CA MET A 7 8.63 -1.31 -4.32
C MET A 7 8.58 0.00 -3.53
N PHE A 8 9.48 0.24 -2.57
CA PHE A 8 9.57 1.52 -1.87
C PHE A 8 9.72 2.71 -2.85
N ASN A 9 10.66 2.59 -3.79
CA ASN A 9 10.89 3.61 -4.82
C ASN A 9 9.65 3.81 -5.69
N HIS A 10 8.96 2.72 -6.04
CA HIS A 10 7.72 2.74 -6.81
C HIS A 10 6.58 3.45 -6.08
N ILE A 11 6.38 3.18 -4.78
CA ILE A 11 5.35 3.86 -3.99
C ILE A 11 5.61 5.37 -3.92
N ASN A 12 6.86 5.78 -3.68
CA ASN A 12 7.22 7.21 -3.68
C ASN A 12 6.99 7.87 -5.05
N LYS A 13 7.36 7.19 -6.13
CA LYS A 13 7.07 7.66 -7.49
C LYS A 13 5.56 7.84 -7.71
N LEU A 14 4.75 6.84 -7.35
CA LEU A 14 3.29 6.90 -7.52
C LEU A 14 2.67 8.04 -6.69
N ARG A 15 3.03 8.19 -5.42
CA ARG A 15 2.54 9.29 -4.59
C ARG A 15 2.89 10.66 -5.20
N GLY A 16 4.11 10.81 -5.73
CA GLY A 16 4.54 12.02 -6.44
C GLY A 16 3.75 12.30 -7.73
N GLU A 17 3.42 11.28 -8.51
CA GLU A 17 2.64 11.43 -9.75
C GLU A 17 1.17 11.79 -9.49
N TYR A 18 0.65 11.46 -8.32
CA TYR A 18 -0.75 11.68 -7.94
C TYR A 18 -1.00 12.94 -7.11
N THR A 19 0.00 13.81 -6.93
CA THR A 19 -0.16 15.08 -6.20
C THR A 19 -1.10 16.06 -6.88
N SER A 20 -1.35 15.91 -8.18
CA SER A 20 -2.31 16.71 -8.95
C SER A 20 -3.77 16.29 -8.73
N HIS A 21 -4.00 15.17 -8.03
CA HIS A 21 -5.33 14.66 -7.72
C HIS A 21 -5.75 15.07 -6.31
N GLY A 22 -7.08 15.14 -6.11
CA GLY A 22 -7.66 15.39 -4.79
C GLY A 22 -7.22 14.31 -3.77
N PRO A 23 -6.70 14.70 -2.60
CA PRO A 23 -6.42 13.78 -1.51
C PRO A 23 -7.68 13.04 -1.04
N TYR A 24 -7.49 11.88 -0.45
CA TYR A 24 -8.55 11.05 0.11
C TYR A 24 -8.25 10.74 1.57
N ASP A 25 -9.27 10.77 2.41
CA ASP A 25 -9.17 10.53 3.85
C ASP A 25 -10.12 9.40 4.24
N GLY A 26 -9.53 8.30 4.72
CA GLY A 26 -10.25 7.10 5.13
C GLY A 26 -9.87 5.85 4.33
N TYR A 27 -10.50 4.72 4.69
CA TYR A 27 -10.32 3.48 3.93
C TYR A 27 -10.90 3.61 2.51
N PRO A 28 -10.35 2.90 1.51
CA PRO A 28 -10.84 2.95 0.13
C PRO A 28 -12.36 2.78 0.04
N TRP A 29 -13.00 3.68 -0.69
CA TRP A 29 -14.46 3.68 -0.96
C TRP A 29 -15.35 3.87 0.28
N LYS A 30 -14.77 4.13 1.45
CA LYS A 30 -15.48 4.36 2.72
C LYS A 30 -15.15 5.70 3.38
N GLY A 31 -14.07 6.33 2.94
CA GLY A 31 -13.67 7.68 3.29
C GLY A 31 -14.27 8.75 2.39
N GLN A 32 -13.64 9.92 2.40
CA GLN A 32 -14.09 11.12 1.69
C GLN A 32 -12.92 11.85 1.03
N ASN A 33 -13.21 12.71 0.05
CA ASN A 33 -12.20 13.62 -0.48
C ASN A 33 -11.78 14.62 0.61
N ALA A 34 -10.51 14.99 0.61
CA ALA A 34 -9.95 15.97 1.53
C ALA A 34 -9.34 17.15 0.77
N ASP A 35 -9.25 18.30 1.44
CA ASP A 35 -8.75 19.54 0.84
C ASP A 35 -7.20 19.60 0.79
N SER A 36 -6.53 18.74 1.55
CA SER A 36 -5.06 18.74 1.63
C SER A 36 -4.46 17.36 1.92
N MET A 37 -3.25 17.15 1.41
CA MET A 37 -2.45 15.96 1.67
C MET A 37 -1.67 16.17 2.96
N THR A 38 -1.97 15.42 4.01
CA THR A 38 -1.31 15.53 5.32
C THR A 38 -0.20 14.51 5.49
N TRP A 39 -0.25 13.40 4.76
CA TRP A 39 0.84 12.42 4.68
C TRP A 39 1.92 12.92 3.72
N SER A 40 3.17 12.54 3.96
CA SER A 40 4.27 12.97 3.09
C SER A 40 4.12 12.42 1.67
N ILE A 41 4.34 13.26 0.66
CA ILE A 41 4.35 12.81 -0.74
C ILE A 41 5.50 11.82 -0.95
N THR A 42 6.68 12.19 -0.45
CA THR A 42 7.87 11.33 -0.40
C THR A 42 8.03 10.78 1.01
N MET A 43 7.88 9.48 1.16
CA MET A 43 8.10 8.75 2.41
C MET A 43 9.60 8.51 2.64
N THR A 44 9.99 8.50 3.91
CA THR A 44 11.32 8.10 4.36
C THR A 44 11.33 6.61 4.70
N ALA A 45 12.36 5.89 4.26
CA ALA A 45 12.50 4.48 4.59
C ALA A 45 12.74 4.32 6.10
N ASP A 46 11.98 3.43 6.75
CA ASP A 46 12.18 3.11 8.16
C ASP A 46 12.51 1.61 8.33
N SER A 47 13.62 1.34 9.00
CA SER A 47 14.12 -0.03 9.18
C SER A 47 13.26 -0.87 10.14
N GLY A 48 12.64 -0.24 11.15
CA GLY A 48 11.75 -0.92 12.10
C GLY A 48 10.46 -1.35 11.40
N LEU A 49 9.82 -0.42 10.68
CA LEU A 49 8.65 -0.71 9.85
C LEU A 49 8.97 -1.72 8.75
N THR A 50 10.17 -1.68 8.17
CA THR A 50 10.60 -2.67 7.17
C THR A 50 10.69 -4.06 7.77
N GLY A 51 11.26 -4.20 8.97
CA GLY A 51 11.29 -5.48 9.69
C GLY A 51 9.90 -6.02 10.00
N GLU A 52 8.99 -5.15 10.45
CA GLU A 52 7.57 -5.53 10.69
C GLU A 52 6.86 -5.94 9.39
N ALA A 53 7.05 -5.17 8.31
CA ALA A 53 6.43 -5.47 7.02
C ALA A 53 6.95 -6.80 6.44
N GLN A 54 8.25 -7.07 6.58
CA GLN A 54 8.86 -8.33 6.15
C GLN A 54 8.30 -9.52 6.95
N ALA A 55 8.18 -9.39 8.27
CA ALA A 55 7.60 -10.42 9.11
C ALA A 55 6.14 -10.73 8.74
N GLU A 56 5.34 -9.70 8.46
CA GLU A 56 3.96 -9.89 7.97
C GLU A 56 3.95 -10.57 6.59
N ALA A 57 4.81 -10.16 5.66
CA ALA A 57 4.89 -10.76 4.32
C ALA A 57 5.21 -12.26 4.39
N GLU A 58 6.16 -12.65 5.24
CA GLU A 58 6.51 -14.05 5.48
C GLU A 58 5.37 -14.81 6.14
N ARG A 59 4.72 -14.22 7.15
CA ARG A 59 3.57 -14.83 7.84
C ARG A 59 2.44 -15.14 6.85
N VAL A 60 2.11 -14.22 5.95
CA VAL A 60 1.04 -14.45 4.96
C VAL A 60 1.45 -15.41 3.86
N ARG A 61 2.73 -15.41 3.43
CA ARG A 61 3.27 -16.44 2.53
C ARG A 61 3.13 -17.83 3.14
N ASP A 62 3.37 -17.97 4.44
CA ASP A 62 3.35 -19.24 5.16
C ASP A 62 1.93 -19.69 5.58
N GLY A 63 0.89 -19.08 4.99
CA GLY A 63 -0.51 -19.48 5.15
C GLY A 63 -1.31 -18.65 6.16
N GLY A 64 -0.74 -17.57 6.69
CA GLY A 64 -1.50 -16.63 7.52
C GLY A 64 -2.46 -15.76 6.69
N ASP A 65 -3.62 -15.45 7.24
CA ASP A 65 -4.54 -14.48 6.62
C ASP A 65 -3.97 -13.06 6.69
N PRO A 66 -4.06 -12.23 5.63
CA PRO A 66 -3.66 -10.83 5.67
C PRO A 66 -4.40 -10.05 6.75
N ALA A 67 -3.69 -9.18 7.47
CA ALA A 67 -4.31 -8.32 8.47
C ALA A 67 -5.26 -7.28 7.86
N GLY A 68 -6.43 -7.09 8.49
CA GLY A 68 -7.35 -6.00 8.18
C GLY A 68 -8.53 -6.35 7.28
N GLU A 69 -9.20 -5.30 6.81
CA GLU A 69 -10.34 -5.45 5.92
C GLU A 69 -9.87 -5.63 4.46
N ARG A 70 -10.54 -6.53 3.73
CA ARG A 70 -10.32 -6.74 2.30
C ARG A 70 -11.03 -5.69 1.44
N PHE A 71 -10.29 -4.98 0.61
CA PHE A 71 -10.81 -4.05 -0.40
C PHE A 71 -10.59 -4.62 -1.81
N GLY A 72 -11.68 -4.82 -2.56
CA GLY A 72 -11.64 -5.33 -3.92
C GLY A 72 -11.23 -4.27 -4.95
N TYR A 73 -10.86 -4.72 -6.16
CA TYR A 73 -10.70 -3.84 -7.32
C TYR A 73 -12.05 -3.27 -7.79
N GLN A 74 -12.07 -1.98 -8.10
CA GLN A 74 -13.31 -1.22 -8.33
C GLN A 74 -14.14 -1.65 -9.55
N ASN A 75 -13.50 -2.28 -10.55
CA ASN A 75 -14.18 -2.70 -11.78
C ASN A 75 -14.38 -4.23 -11.87
N GLY A 76 -14.19 -4.96 -10.77
CA GLY A 76 -14.30 -6.43 -10.74
C GLY A 76 -13.11 -7.15 -11.40
N GLY A 77 -12.79 -8.35 -10.90
CA GLY A 77 -11.77 -9.24 -11.51
C GLY A 77 -10.29 -8.82 -11.35
N GLY A 78 -10.00 -7.73 -10.62
CA GLY A 78 -8.63 -7.32 -10.28
C GLY A 78 -8.18 -7.81 -8.90
N GLU A 79 -6.90 -7.57 -8.60
CA GLU A 79 -6.27 -7.90 -7.32
C GLU A 79 -6.84 -7.00 -6.20
N PRO A 80 -7.27 -7.60 -5.08
CA PRO A 80 -7.61 -6.86 -3.87
C PRO A 80 -6.35 -6.44 -3.10
N PHE A 81 -6.51 -5.60 -2.10
CA PHE A 81 -5.59 -5.57 -0.96
C PHE A 81 -6.35 -5.58 0.36
N TRP A 82 -5.63 -5.86 1.43
CA TRP A 82 -6.12 -5.79 2.80
C TRP A 82 -5.47 -4.61 3.50
N ALA A 83 -6.23 -3.90 4.34
CA ALA A 83 -5.67 -2.79 5.08
C ALA A 83 -6.25 -2.65 6.49
N THR A 84 -5.40 -2.15 7.40
CA THR A 84 -5.75 -1.89 8.80
C THR A 84 -4.94 -0.74 9.39
N GLY A 85 -5.43 -0.17 10.49
CA GLY A 85 -4.69 0.79 11.32
C GLY A 85 -4.63 2.22 10.78
N ILE A 86 -5.53 2.61 9.87
CA ILE A 86 -5.53 3.96 9.27
C ILE A 86 -5.60 5.07 10.32
N ASP A 87 -6.35 4.83 11.40
CA ASP A 87 -6.60 5.68 12.56
C ASP A 87 -5.64 5.38 13.72
N THR A 88 -4.47 4.81 13.43
CA THR A 88 -3.41 4.51 14.39
C THR A 88 -2.07 5.06 13.90
N PRO A 89 -0.99 5.04 14.70
CA PRO A 89 0.33 5.45 14.24
C PRO A 89 0.82 4.70 13.00
N LYS A 90 0.38 3.45 12.78
CA LYS A 90 0.81 2.59 11.67
C LYS A 90 -0.37 2.15 10.82
N TYR A 91 -0.31 2.42 9.52
CA TYR A 91 -1.27 1.93 8.55
C TYR A 91 -0.62 0.87 7.66
N MET A 92 -1.18 -0.33 7.67
CA MET A 92 -0.67 -1.48 6.93
C MET A 92 -1.54 -1.76 5.71
N ILE A 93 -0.90 -2.01 4.56
CA ILE A 93 -1.50 -2.56 3.36
C ILE A 93 -0.79 -3.88 3.04
N THR A 94 -1.56 -4.95 2.83
CA THR A 94 -1.05 -6.24 2.37
C THR A 94 -1.71 -6.59 1.04
N GLY A 95 -0.92 -6.98 0.04
CA GLY A 95 -1.43 -7.31 -1.29
C GLY A 95 -0.65 -8.45 -1.94
N TRP A 96 -1.39 -9.32 -2.62
CA TRP A 96 -0.82 -10.39 -3.44
C TRP A 96 -0.76 -9.92 -4.90
N SER A 97 0.41 -10.06 -5.53
CA SER A 97 0.61 -9.71 -6.94
C SER A 97 1.76 -10.51 -7.55
N THR A 98 2.27 -10.07 -8.70
CA THR A 98 3.50 -10.60 -9.30
C THR A 98 4.69 -9.67 -9.07
N ASP A 99 5.84 -10.03 -9.62
CA ASP A 99 7.05 -9.21 -9.53
C ASP A 99 6.98 -7.91 -10.32
N GLN A 100 6.11 -7.75 -11.32
CA GLN A 100 6.13 -6.53 -12.14
C GLN A 100 5.54 -5.33 -11.37
N LEU A 101 6.35 -4.29 -11.18
CA LEU A 101 5.97 -3.05 -10.48
C LEU A 101 5.41 -1.97 -11.41
N ASP A 102 5.67 -2.04 -12.72
CA ASP A 102 5.20 -1.09 -13.70
C ASP A 102 4.45 -1.74 -14.88
N GLY A 103 3.63 -0.93 -15.55
CA GLY A 103 2.80 -1.34 -16.69
C GLY A 103 1.32 -1.07 -16.49
N ASN A 104 0.59 -0.86 -17.59
CA ASN A 104 -0.87 -0.74 -17.58
C ASN A 104 -1.53 -2.13 -17.40
N LEU A 105 -1.16 -2.81 -16.32
CA LEU A 105 -1.60 -4.15 -15.96
C LEU A 105 -2.88 -4.00 -15.14
N TYR A 106 -3.98 -3.78 -15.88
CA TYR A 106 -5.30 -3.55 -15.30
C TYR A 106 -5.62 -4.52 -14.16
N GLY A 107 -6.08 -3.95 -13.05
CA GLY A 107 -6.52 -4.72 -11.89
C GLY A 107 -5.45 -4.96 -10.83
N ARG A 108 -4.16 -4.80 -11.10
CA ARG A 108 -3.12 -5.09 -10.10
C ARG A 108 -3.08 -4.11 -8.94
N TRP A 109 -2.93 -4.62 -7.72
CA TRP A 109 -3.19 -3.81 -6.53
C TRP A 109 -2.20 -2.67 -6.35
N HIS A 110 -0.96 -2.74 -6.81
CA HIS A 110 0.05 -1.68 -6.65
C HIS A 110 0.21 -0.77 -7.87
N THR A 111 -0.78 -0.77 -8.79
CA THR A 111 -0.69 -0.04 -10.06
C THR A 111 -1.63 1.13 -10.16
N LYS A 112 -1.32 2.06 -11.08
CA LYS A 112 -2.15 3.22 -11.43
C LYS A 112 -3.56 2.86 -11.91
N ALA A 113 -3.75 1.67 -12.47
CA ALA A 113 -5.04 1.23 -12.97
C ALA A 113 -6.00 0.81 -11.83
N ASN A 114 -5.49 0.59 -10.61
CA ASN A 114 -6.28 0.19 -9.46
C ASN A 114 -6.73 1.41 -8.65
N GLY A 115 -8.03 1.72 -8.71
CA GLY A 115 -8.66 2.81 -7.97
C GLY A 115 -8.60 2.62 -6.47
N THR A 116 -8.74 1.38 -6.00
CA THR A 116 -8.66 1.06 -4.58
C THR A 116 -7.29 1.42 -4.02
N PHE A 117 -6.23 1.11 -4.75
CA PHE A 117 -4.87 1.48 -4.38
C PHE A 117 -4.62 2.97 -4.45
N ARG A 118 -5.14 3.62 -5.48
CA ARG A 118 -5.03 5.06 -5.57
C ARG A 118 -5.66 5.72 -4.34
N LEU A 119 -6.84 5.30 -3.89
CA LEU A 119 -7.44 5.84 -2.66
C LEU A 119 -6.66 5.46 -1.40
N GLY A 120 -6.33 4.18 -1.23
CA GLY A 120 -5.73 3.68 0.01
C GLY A 120 -4.23 3.93 0.15
N CYS A 121 -3.53 4.34 -0.91
CA CYS A 121 -2.08 4.54 -0.90
C CYS A 121 -1.65 5.83 -1.59
N ALA A 122 -2.06 6.09 -2.84
CA ALA A 122 -1.51 7.23 -3.60
C ALA A 122 -2.09 8.59 -3.17
N TYR A 123 -3.41 8.66 -3.02
CA TYR A 123 -4.16 9.83 -2.57
C TYR A 123 -4.23 9.94 -1.06
N GLN A 124 -3.74 8.91 -0.35
CA GLN A 124 -4.06 8.74 1.05
C GLN A 124 -3.47 9.87 1.88
N SER A 125 -4.38 10.48 2.61
CA SER A 125 -4.21 11.54 3.58
C SER A 125 -4.86 11.08 4.90
N GLY A 126 -4.95 11.97 5.88
CA GLY A 126 -5.72 11.72 7.09
C GLY A 126 -6.36 12.98 7.65
N SER A 127 -7.49 12.82 8.32
CA SER A 127 -7.94 13.75 9.35
C SER A 127 -7.88 13.06 10.72
N GLY A 128 -7.65 13.82 11.77
CA GLY A 128 -7.51 13.29 13.14
C GLY A 128 -6.07 13.13 13.61
N GLN A 129 -5.89 12.40 14.71
CA GLN A 129 -4.63 12.38 15.47
C GLN A 129 -3.44 11.80 14.69
N TYR A 130 -3.69 10.81 13.83
CA TYR A 130 -2.64 10.06 13.14
C TYR A 130 -2.55 10.38 11.64
N ASN A 131 -2.62 11.67 11.33
CA ASN A 131 -2.71 12.19 9.99
C ASN A 131 -1.38 12.62 9.36
N LYS A 132 -0.22 12.34 9.96
CA LYS A 132 1.09 12.88 9.52
C LYS A 132 2.11 11.78 9.23
N LYS A 133 1.66 10.71 8.56
CA LYS A 133 2.56 9.61 8.21
C LYS A 133 3.62 10.08 7.21
N HIS A 134 4.87 9.79 7.52
CA HIS A 134 6.04 10.21 6.74
C HIS A 134 7.11 9.13 6.63
N LEU A 135 6.91 7.98 7.27
CA LEU A 135 7.75 6.80 7.20
C LEU A 135 7.08 5.71 6.38
N LEU A 136 7.87 4.86 5.72
CA LEU A 136 7.40 3.68 5.01
C LEU A 136 8.37 2.51 5.22
N GLY A 137 7.83 1.39 5.69
CA GLY A 137 8.46 0.07 5.64
C GLY A 137 7.85 -0.78 4.53
N VAL A 138 8.69 -1.57 3.84
CA VAL A 138 8.23 -2.46 2.76
C VAL A 138 8.74 -3.87 2.99
N GLY A 139 7.82 -4.83 3.02
CA GLY A 139 8.09 -6.26 3.13
C GLY A 139 7.76 -6.99 1.83
N LYS A 140 8.50 -8.06 1.57
CA LYS A 140 8.32 -8.89 0.38
C LYS A 140 8.51 -10.37 0.73
N ALA A 141 7.58 -11.21 0.30
CA ALA A 141 7.74 -12.65 0.37
C ALA A 141 7.31 -13.30 -0.96
N ASP A 142 8.26 -13.91 -1.65
CA ASP A 142 7.99 -14.70 -2.85
C ASP A 142 7.27 -16.00 -2.48
N VAL A 143 6.20 -16.31 -3.20
CA VAL A 143 5.54 -17.61 -3.14
C VAL A 143 6.26 -18.51 -4.15
N GLN A 144 6.93 -19.55 -3.65
CA GLN A 144 7.71 -20.47 -4.49
C GLN A 144 6.85 -21.04 -5.64
N ASP A 145 7.49 -21.24 -6.79
CA ASP A 145 6.94 -21.88 -7.98
C ASP A 145 5.79 -21.15 -8.70
N LYS A 146 5.40 -19.93 -8.30
CA LYS A 146 4.19 -19.28 -8.85
C LYS A 146 4.35 -17.88 -9.47
N ASN A 147 5.54 -17.28 -9.52
CA ASN A 147 5.70 -15.87 -9.92
C ASN A 147 4.75 -14.92 -9.15
N GLU A 148 4.48 -15.28 -7.90
CA GLU A 148 3.55 -14.64 -6.99
C GLU A 148 4.33 -14.07 -5.81
N ILE A 149 3.92 -12.90 -5.34
CA ILE A 149 4.58 -12.16 -4.27
C ILE A 149 3.53 -11.59 -3.34
N TRP A 150 3.76 -11.78 -2.05
CA TRP A 150 3.15 -10.97 -1.01
C TRP A 150 3.98 -9.72 -0.77
N TRP A 151 3.32 -8.58 -0.92
CA TRP A 151 3.86 -7.27 -0.61
C TRP A 151 3.14 -6.73 0.62
N VAL A 152 3.91 -6.15 1.53
CA VAL A 152 3.38 -5.44 2.70
C VAL A 152 3.97 -4.05 2.74
N LEU A 153 3.11 -3.04 2.87
CA LEU A 153 3.48 -1.65 3.08
C LEU A 153 3.02 -1.24 4.47
N ILE A 154 3.91 -0.66 5.28
CA ILE A 154 3.53 -0.05 6.55
C ILE A 154 3.93 1.41 6.53
N PHE A 155 2.93 2.29 6.55
CA PHE A 155 3.11 3.73 6.68
C PHE A 155 3.11 4.11 8.17
N GLY A 156 4.06 4.93 8.60
CA GLY A 156 4.22 5.35 9.99
C GLY A 156 4.38 6.86 10.17
N GLU A 157 4.07 7.34 11.37
CA GLU A 157 4.42 8.69 11.86
C GLU A 157 5.78 8.75 12.57
#